data_AF-A0A8J7WT27-F1
#
_entry.id   AF-A0A8J7WT27-F1
#
_cell.length_a   1.000
_cell.length_b   1.000
_cell.length_c   1.000
_cell.angle_alpha   90.00
_cell.angle_beta   90.00
_cell.angle_gamma   90.00
#
_symmetry.space_group_name_H-M   'P 1'
#
loop_
_entity.id
_entity.type
_entity.pdbx_description
1 polymer ?
#
loop_
_entity_poly.entity_id
_entity_poly.type
_entity_poly.pdbx_seq_one_letter_code
_entity_poly.pdbx_strand_id
1 'polypeptide(L)'
;MVRVARGMVWFDGSALRAARLRAGNEAGWSLDELVRRLRAAGWAGATRQTLIGYENGTSVPEPARLRVLAMALGTTPAALSGVAGERARLADLRHWAGLTANQAAGSFGFSRWSLLRVERLGQLPRGWAESHEGEDGFVQRAALAYGTTPQVVDAAWTAVLRSTER
;
A
#
# COMPACT_ATOMS: atom_id res chain seq x y z
N MET A 1 -12.94 14.15 7.29
CA MET A 1 -11.95 13.09 7.58
C MET A 1 -12.70 11.76 7.59
N VAL A 2 -12.77 11.07 6.45
CA VAL A 2 -13.42 9.75 6.39
C VAL A 2 -12.33 8.70 6.43
N ARG A 3 -12.22 8.06 7.61
CA ARG A 3 -11.50 6.82 7.85
C ARG A 3 -12.47 5.68 7.55
N VAL A 4 -12.12 4.77 6.64
CA VAL A 4 -12.88 3.51 6.55
C VAL A 4 -11.98 2.34 6.87
N ALA A 5 -12.23 1.78 8.04
CA ALA A 5 -11.67 0.54 8.52
C ALA A 5 -12.57 -0.63 8.08
N ARG A 6 -11.95 -1.59 7.39
CA ARG A 6 -12.14 -3.05 7.51
C ARG A 6 -11.04 -3.72 6.66
N GLY A 7 -9.89 -4.01 7.28
CA GLY A 7 -8.73 -4.58 6.57
C GLY A 7 -7.65 -3.59 6.11
N MET A 8 -7.73 -2.36 6.62
CA MET A 8 -6.64 -1.43 6.97
C MET A 8 -5.51 -1.27 5.94
N VAL A 9 -5.77 -0.44 4.93
CA VAL A 9 -4.72 0.43 4.38
C VAL A 9 -5.25 1.83 4.15
N TRP A 10 -4.36 2.77 4.46
CA TRP A 10 -4.65 4.19 4.43
C TRP A 10 -4.54 4.72 3.01
N PHE A 11 -5.54 5.50 2.60
CA PHE A 11 -5.52 6.29 1.38
C PHE A 11 -6.06 7.67 1.69
N ASP A 12 -5.34 8.69 1.26
CA ASP A 12 -5.68 10.09 1.49
C ASP A 12 -6.09 10.76 0.17
N GLY A 13 -7.41 10.89 -0.02
CA GLY A 13 -7.99 11.57 -1.18
C GLY A 13 -7.55 13.05 -1.29
N SER A 14 -7.28 13.71 -0.16
CA SER A 14 -6.78 15.07 -0.16
C SER A 14 -5.32 15.14 -0.61
N ALA A 15 -4.51 14.14 -0.24
CA ALA A 15 -3.14 14.00 -0.75
C ALA A 15 -3.13 13.72 -2.25
N LEU A 16 -4.04 12.89 -2.76
CA LEU A 16 -4.23 12.70 -4.21
C LEU A 16 -4.57 14.01 -4.92
N ARG A 17 -5.56 14.76 -4.41
CA ARG A 17 -5.95 16.05 -4.96
C ARG A 17 -4.78 17.03 -4.95
N ALA A 18 -4.06 17.13 -3.84
CA ALA A 18 -2.90 18.00 -3.70
C ALA A 18 -1.74 17.59 -4.61
N ALA A 19 -1.52 16.29 -4.84
CA ALA A 19 -0.54 15.79 -5.79
C ALA A 19 -0.93 16.16 -7.22
N ARG A 20 -2.21 15.96 -7.60
CA ARG A 20 -2.71 16.34 -8.92
C ARG A 20 -2.60 17.84 -9.20
N LEU A 21 -2.93 18.69 -8.22
CA LEU A 21 -2.84 20.14 -8.37
C LEU A 21 -1.39 20.65 -8.39
N ARG A 22 -0.44 19.91 -7.82
CA ARG A 22 1.00 20.21 -7.93
C ARG A 22 1.63 19.63 -9.19
N ALA A 23 1.00 18.64 -9.81
CA ALA A 23 1.51 18.02 -11.03
C ALA A 23 1.20 18.89 -12.25
N GLY A 24 2.20 19.16 -13.09
CA GLY A 24 2.06 20.00 -14.28
C GLY A 24 2.72 21.38 -14.13
N ASN A 25 2.35 22.30 -15.02
CA ASN A 25 2.71 23.72 -14.95
C ASN A 25 1.86 24.44 -13.86
N GLU A 26 1.98 25.76 -13.75
CA GLU A 26 1.44 26.61 -12.66
C GLU A 26 -0.04 26.37 -12.28
N ALA A 27 -0.86 25.77 -13.14
CA ALA A 27 -2.28 25.50 -12.91
C ALA A 27 -2.61 24.08 -12.37
N GLY A 28 -1.64 23.15 -12.36
CA GLY A 28 -1.89 21.74 -12.02
C GLY A 28 -2.65 20.95 -13.08
N TRP A 29 -2.82 19.64 -12.90
CA TRP A 29 -3.60 18.82 -13.83
C TRP A 29 -5.10 18.85 -13.52
N SER A 30 -5.91 18.95 -14.57
CA SER A 30 -7.33 18.65 -14.49
C SER A 30 -7.56 17.15 -14.21
N LEU A 31 -8.78 16.79 -13.78
CA LEU A 31 -9.14 15.37 -13.63
C LEU A 31 -9.07 14.63 -14.97
N ASP A 32 -9.42 15.27 -16.08
CA ASP A 32 -9.39 14.64 -17.41
C ASP A 32 -7.96 14.42 -17.89
N GLU A 33 -7.04 15.34 -17.58
CA GLU A 33 -5.61 15.16 -17.83
C GLU A 33 -5.04 14.00 -17.00
N LEU A 34 -5.43 13.89 -15.73
CA LEU A 34 -5.04 12.74 -14.91
C LEU A 34 -5.59 11.42 -15.49
N VAL A 35 -6.86 11.38 -15.93
CA VAL A 35 -7.42 10.20 -16.60
C VAL A 35 -6.60 9.82 -17.84
N ARG A 36 -6.25 10.79 -18.69
CA ARG A 36 -5.46 10.57 -19.91
C ARG A 36 -4.11 9.94 -19.56
N ARG A 37 -3.42 10.46 -18.55
CA ARG A 37 -2.12 9.92 -18.09
C ARG A 37 -2.23 8.53 -17.48
N LEU A 38 -3.27 8.26 -16.69
CA LEU A 38 -3.48 6.93 -16.10
C LEU A 38 -3.75 5.88 -17.17
N ARG A 39 -4.51 6.23 -18.22
CA ARG A 39 -4.71 5.34 -19.38
C ARG A 39 -3.42 5.08 -20.14
N ALA A 40 -2.60 6.11 -20.36
CA ALA A 40 -1.28 5.95 -20.98
C ALA A 40 -0.34 5.08 -20.13
N ALA A 41 -0.50 5.09 -18.81
CA ALA A 41 0.21 4.24 -17.86
C ALA A 41 -0.37 2.82 -17.72
N GLY A 42 -1.33 2.42 -18.56
CA GLY A 42 -1.89 1.07 -18.61
C GLY A 42 -3.18 0.85 -17.82
N TRP A 43 -3.73 1.88 -17.17
CA TRP A 43 -5.03 1.76 -16.48
C TRP A 43 -6.19 2.19 -17.39
N ALA A 44 -6.61 1.28 -18.28
CA ALA A 44 -7.69 1.53 -19.24
C ALA A 44 -9.03 1.95 -18.58
N GLY A 45 -9.33 1.37 -17.40
CA GLY A 45 -10.54 1.65 -16.63
C GLY A 45 -10.55 2.98 -15.85
N ALA A 46 -9.53 3.85 -16.02
CA ALA A 46 -9.54 5.15 -15.37
C ALA A 46 -10.69 6.03 -15.92
N THR A 47 -11.49 6.59 -15.01
CA THR A 47 -12.59 7.50 -15.30
C THR A 47 -12.59 8.69 -14.35
N ARG A 48 -13.18 9.81 -14.80
CA ARG A 48 -13.32 11.02 -13.98
C ARG A 48 -14.09 10.74 -12.69
N GLN A 49 -15.18 9.97 -12.78
CA GLN A 49 -16.03 9.62 -11.62
C GLN A 49 -15.26 8.82 -10.57
N THR A 50 -14.42 7.87 -10.97
CA THR A 50 -13.57 7.10 -10.05
C THR A 50 -12.61 8.02 -9.30
N LEU A 51 -11.96 8.96 -10.00
CA LEU A 51 -11.04 9.91 -9.38
C LEU A 51 -11.74 10.89 -8.44
N ILE A 52 -12.94 11.37 -8.80
CA ILE A 52 -13.76 12.18 -7.88
C ILE A 52 -14.07 11.38 -6.60
N GLY A 53 -14.41 10.10 -6.75
CA GLY A 53 -14.66 9.22 -5.60
C GLY A 53 -13.44 9.08 -4.69
N TYR A 54 -12.24 8.94 -5.28
CA TYR A 54 -11.00 8.89 -4.54
C TYR A 54 -10.69 10.21 -3.83
N GLU A 55 -10.75 11.35 -4.53
CA GLU A 55 -10.44 12.66 -3.94
C GLU A 55 -11.41 13.05 -2.81
N ASN A 56 -12.69 12.66 -2.93
CA ASN A 56 -13.70 12.91 -1.92
C ASN A 56 -13.73 11.84 -0.81
N GLY A 57 -12.92 10.77 -0.94
CA GLY A 57 -12.86 9.68 0.04
C GLY A 57 -14.10 8.79 0.07
N THR A 58 -14.92 8.76 -0.99
CA THR A 58 -16.09 7.88 -1.10
C THR A 58 -15.72 6.50 -1.64
N SER A 59 -14.52 6.34 -2.20
CA SER A 59 -13.94 5.06 -2.59
C SER A 59 -12.42 5.07 -2.41
N VAL A 60 -11.81 3.88 -2.41
CA VAL A 60 -10.36 3.71 -2.28
C VAL A 60 -9.80 2.92 -3.46
N PRO A 61 -8.57 3.23 -3.93
CA PRO A 61 -7.93 2.45 -4.97
C PRO A 61 -7.52 1.06 -4.46
N GLU A 62 -7.62 0.07 -5.33
CA GLU A 62 -6.91 -1.20 -5.13
C GLU A 62 -5.39 -0.97 -5.11
N PRO A 63 -4.61 -1.82 -4.43
CA PRO A 63 -3.15 -1.67 -4.32
C PRO A 63 -2.45 -1.37 -5.65
N ALA A 64 -2.74 -2.15 -6.70
CA ALA A 64 -2.13 -1.95 -8.01
C ALA A 64 -2.44 -0.55 -8.60
N ARG A 65 -3.67 -0.06 -8.39
CA ARG A 65 -4.11 1.27 -8.87
C ARG A 65 -3.45 2.39 -8.07
N LEU A 66 -3.22 2.20 -6.77
CA LEU A 66 -2.47 3.16 -5.96
C LEU A 66 -1.06 3.37 -6.52
N ARG A 67 -0.38 2.28 -6.89
CA ARG A 67 0.95 2.35 -7.51
C ARG A 67 0.93 3.06 -8.87
N VAL A 68 -0.07 2.77 -9.72
CA VAL A 68 -0.24 3.46 -11.00
C VAL A 68 -0.53 4.95 -10.81
N LEU A 69 -1.36 5.32 -9.84
CA LEU A 69 -1.63 6.72 -9.48
C LEU A 69 -0.35 7.44 -9.07
N ALA A 70 0.41 6.84 -8.15
CA ALA A 70 1.66 7.41 -7.67
C ALA A 70 2.66 7.64 -8.81
N MET A 71 2.85 6.64 -9.66
CA MET A 71 3.72 6.71 -10.83
C MET A 71 3.28 7.80 -11.81
N ALA A 72 1.99 7.85 -12.16
CA ALA A 72 1.45 8.84 -13.09
C ALA A 72 1.61 10.29 -12.58
N LEU A 73 1.54 10.48 -11.26
CA LEU A 73 1.70 11.77 -10.58
C LEU A 73 3.16 12.10 -10.22
N GLY A 74 4.12 11.21 -10.51
CA GLY A 74 5.52 11.40 -10.13
C GLY A 74 5.74 11.44 -8.62
N THR A 75 4.95 10.69 -7.84
CA THR A 75 5.02 10.62 -6.38
C THR A 75 5.14 9.18 -5.90
N THR A 76 5.15 8.97 -4.57
CA THR A 76 5.21 7.65 -3.95
C THR A 76 3.83 7.21 -3.44
N PRO A 77 3.55 5.90 -3.39
CA PRO A 77 2.34 5.39 -2.74
C PRO A 77 2.21 5.83 -1.27
N ALA A 78 3.34 5.96 -0.56
CA ALA A 78 3.39 6.47 0.81
C ALA A 78 2.81 7.89 0.91
N ALA A 79 3.20 8.79 0.00
CA ALA A 79 2.68 10.15 -0.03
C ALA A 79 1.16 10.21 -0.27
N LEU A 80 0.60 9.27 -1.04
CA LEU A 80 -0.85 9.16 -1.29
C LEU A 80 -1.61 8.43 -0.17
N SER A 81 -0.91 7.68 0.68
CA SER A 81 -1.53 6.97 1.81
C SER A 81 -1.71 7.85 3.04
N GLY A 82 -0.97 8.95 3.16
CA GLY A 82 -0.92 9.78 4.37
C GLY A 82 -0.16 9.12 5.54
N VAL A 83 0.45 7.96 5.33
CA VAL A 83 1.29 7.26 6.32
C VAL A 83 2.75 7.55 6.02
N ALA A 84 3.43 8.17 6.99
CA ALA A 84 4.88 8.36 6.92
C ALA A 84 5.59 6.99 6.95
N GLY A 85 6.68 6.85 6.18
CA GLY A 85 7.43 5.59 6.06
C GLY A 85 7.82 4.96 7.39
N GLU A 86 8.24 5.78 8.36
CA GLU A 86 8.62 5.34 9.72
C GLU A 86 7.45 4.80 10.55
N ARG A 87 6.21 5.14 10.17
CA ARG A 87 4.98 4.68 10.82
C ARG A 87 4.26 3.60 10.02
N ALA A 88 4.85 3.15 8.91
CA ALA A 88 4.27 2.14 8.05
C ALA A 88 4.15 0.80 8.79
N ARG A 89 3.02 0.13 8.63
CA ARG A 89 2.85 -1.27 9.01
C ARG A 89 3.07 -2.17 7.79
N LEU A 90 3.20 -3.47 8.02
CA LEU A 90 3.37 -4.48 6.96
C LEU A 90 2.30 -4.38 5.87
N ALA A 91 1.04 -4.15 6.27
CA ALA A 91 -0.06 -3.96 5.32
C ALA A 91 0.13 -2.74 4.41
N ASP A 92 0.69 -1.63 4.93
CA ASP A 92 0.98 -0.42 4.16
C ASP A 92 2.08 -0.68 3.15
N LEU A 93 3.20 -1.31 3.58
CA LEU A 93 4.30 -1.70 2.69
C LEU A 93 3.81 -2.58 1.54
N ARG A 94 2.96 -3.58 1.85
CA ARG A 94 2.35 -4.44 0.84
C ARG A 94 1.50 -3.65 -0.16
N HIS A 95 0.70 -2.70 0.30
CA HIS A 95 -0.12 -1.89 -0.60
C HIS A 95 0.69 -0.92 -1.44
N TRP A 96 1.77 -0.36 -0.88
CA TRP A 96 2.70 0.48 -1.61
C TRP A 96 3.43 -0.30 -2.71
N ALA A 97 3.71 -1.58 -2.48
CA ALA A 97 4.21 -2.49 -3.51
C ALA A 97 3.20 -2.78 -4.63
N GLY A 98 1.91 -2.48 -4.39
CA GLY A 98 0.81 -2.74 -5.31
C GLY A 98 0.20 -4.14 -5.17
N LEU A 99 0.42 -4.82 -4.04
CA LEU A 99 0.01 -6.21 -3.84
C LEU A 99 -1.25 -6.32 -2.98
N THR A 100 -2.19 -7.15 -3.43
CA THR A 100 -3.28 -7.63 -2.57
C THR A 100 -2.75 -8.62 -1.53
N ALA A 101 -3.50 -8.85 -0.46
CA ALA A 101 -3.15 -9.86 0.54
C ALA A 101 -3.05 -11.27 -0.08
N ASN A 102 -3.86 -11.60 -1.09
CA ASN A 102 -3.77 -12.89 -1.78
C ASN A 102 -2.45 -13.03 -2.54
N GLN A 103 -2.07 -12.00 -3.30
CA GLN A 103 -0.84 -12.03 -4.10
C GLN A 103 0.39 -12.15 -3.20
N ALA A 104 0.47 -11.33 -2.15
CA ALA A 104 1.59 -11.40 -1.21
C ALA A 104 1.61 -12.72 -0.42
N ALA A 105 0.44 -13.23 0.00
CA ALA A 105 0.39 -14.52 0.67
C ALA A 105 0.92 -15.65 -0.22
N GLY A 106 0.57 -15.63 -1.52
CA GLY A 106 1.10 -16.56 -2.51
C GLY A 106 2.63 -16.55 -2.59
N SER A 107 3.27 -15.37 -2.54
CA SER A 107 4.75 -15.29 -2.55
C SER A 107 5.43 -15.85 -1.29
N PHE A 108 4.70 -16.01 -0.19
CA PHE A 108 5.22 -16.57 1.06
C PHE A 108 4.80 -18.03 1.30
N GLY A 109 3.99 -18.61 0.41
CA GLY A 109 3.35 -19.91 0.65
C GLY A 109 2.29 -19.87 1.75
N PHE A 110 1.72 -18.69 2.03
CA PHE A 110 0.68 -18.49 3.03
C PHE A 110 -0.72 -18.58 2.44
N SER A 111 -1.70 -18.85 3.30
CA SER A 111 -3.07 -18.45 3.02
C SER A 111 -3.24 -16.94 3.26
N ARG A 112 -4.20 -16.32 2.56
CA ARG A 112 -4.58 -14.90 2.78
C ARG A 112 -4.77 -14.57 4.26
N TRP A 113 -5.50 -15.43 4.97
CA TRP A 113 -5.82 -15.24 6.39
C TRP A 113 -4.59 -15.32 7.28
N SER A 114 -3.63 -16.18 6.93
CA SER A 114 -2.35 -16.26 7.62
C SER A 114 -1.55 -14.98 7.47
N LEU A 115 -1.47 -14.44 6.24
CA LEU A 115 -0.81 -13.14 6.03
C LEU A 115 -1.53 -12.01 6.80
N LEU A 116 -2.86 -11.96 6.78
CA LEU A 116 -3.59 -10.95 7.55
C LEU A 116 -3.38 -11.08 9.06
N ARG A 117 -3.19 -12.31 9.57
CA ARG A 117 -2.82 -12.54 10.97
C ARG A 117 -1.42 -12.04 11.25
N VAL A 118 -0.46 -12.35 10.39
CA VAL A 118 0.90 -11.83 10.41
C VAL A 118 0.90 -10.29 10.45
N GLU A 119 0.19 -9.64 9.54
CA GLU A 119 0.16 -8.17 9.44
C GLU A 119 -0.47 -7.48 10.65
N ARG A 120 -1.33 -8.17 11.39
CA ARG A 120 -2.06 -7.62 12.53
C ARG A 120 -1.45 -7.97 13.87
N LEU A 121 -0.88 -9.17 13.99
CA LEU A 121 -0.43 -9.76 15.25
C LEU A 121 1.06 -10.09 15.28
N GLY A 122 1.77 -10.00 14.15
CA GLY A 122 3.17 -10.43 14.06
C GLY A 122 3.36 -11.94 14.23
N GLN A 123 2.31 -12.73 14.04
CA GLN A 123 2.33 -14.18 14.27
C GLN A 123 2.47 -14.95 12.95
N LEU A 124 3.65 -15.52 12.72
CA LEU A 124 3.89 -16.43 11.60
C LEU A 124 3.08 -17.73 11.74
N PRO A 125 2.72 -18.40 10.63
CA PRO A 125 2.09 -19.70 10.69
C PRO A 125 2.96 -20.72 11.42
N ARG A 126 2.32 -21.61 12.19
CA ARG A 126 3.00 -22.68 12.92
C ARG A 126 3.86 -23.52 11.96
N GLY A 127 5.12 -23.77 12.34
CA GLY A 127 6.07 -24.56 11.56
C GLY A 127 6.69 -23.82 10.37
N TRP A 128 6.23 -22.61 10.03
CA TRP A 128 6.79 -21.87 8.91
C TRP A 128 8.20 -21.36 9.23
N ALA A 129 8.38 -20.75 10.41
CA ALA A 129 9.66 -20.25 10.90
C ALA A 129 10.73 -21.35 10.94
N GLU A 130 10.37 -22.55 11.38
CA GLU A 130 11.27 -23.71 11.44
C GLU A 130 11.78 -24.14 10.05
N SER A 131 10.96 -23.93 9.01
CA SER A 131 11.27 -24.34 7.63
C SER A 131 11.93 -23.24 6.80
N HIS A 132 11.98 -21.99 7.28
CA HIS A 132 12.34 -20.81 6.49
C HIS A 132 13.22 -19.82 7.27
N GLU A 133 14.18 -20.30 8.05
CA GLU A 133 15.16 -19.44 8.74
C GLU A 133 14.52 -18.44 9.73
N GLY A 134 13.43 -18.83 10.38
CA GLY A 134 12.81 -18.05 11.44
C GLY A 134 12.11 -16.78 10.96
N GLU A 135 12.15 -15.75 11.80
CA GLU A 135 11.60 -14.42 11.52
C GLU A 135 12.46 -13.66 10.49
N ASP A 136 13.79 -13.84 10.53
CA ASP A 136 14.71 -13.23 9.59
C ASP A 136 14.40 -13.63 8.15
N GLY A 137 14.09 -14.92 7.92
CA GLY A 137 13.68 -15.39 6.61
C GLY A 137 12.33 -14.82 6.14
N PHE A 138 11.41 -14.50 7.06
CA PHE A 138 10.21 -13.73 6.70
C PHE A 138 10.59 -12.31 6.28
N VAL A 139 11.39 -11.60 7.08
CA VAL A 139 11.78 -10.21 6.83
C VAL A 139 12.44 -10.07 5.46
N GLN A 140 13.37 -10.97 5.11
CA GLN A 140 14.04 -10.95 3.81
C GLN A 140 13.07 -11.18 2.64
N ARG A 141 12.17 -12.17 2.76
CA ARG A 141 11.19 -12.47 1.70
C ARG A 141 10.18 -11.33 1.54
N ALA A 142 9.72 -10.74 2.65
CA ALA A 142 8.81 -9.62 2.62
C ALA A 142 9.47 -8.36 2.04
N ALA A 143 10.74 -8.10 2.34
CA ALA A 143 11.50 -7.01 1.75
C ALA A 143 11.56 -7.13 0.22
N LEU A 144 11.89 -8.33 -0.27
CA LEU A 144 11.90 -8.65 -1.70
C LEU A 144 10.51 -8.48 -2.32
N ALA A 145 9.47 -9.07 -1.71
CA ALA A 145 8.10 -9.01 -2.23
C ALA A 145 7.54 -7.58 -2.25
N TYR A 146 7.88 -6.77 -1.25
CA TYR A 146 7.38 -5.40 -1.13
C TYR A 146 8.26 -4.37 -1.86
N GLY A 147 9.40 -4.79 -2.41
CA GLY A 147 10.34 -3.90 -3.09
C GLY A 147 10.94 -2.84 -2.16
N THR A 148 11.23 -3.24 -0.91
CA THR A 148 11.83 -2.39 0.13
C THR A 148 13.02 -3.11 0.78
N THR A 149 13.63 -2.53 1.81
CA THR A 149 14.76 -3.15 2.51
C THR A 149 14.30 -3.98 3.72
N PRO A 150 15.09 -4.99 4.15
CA PRO A 150 14.84 -5.75 5.37
C PRO A 150 14.64 -4.85 6.61
N GLN A 151 15.41 -3.77 6.72
CA GLN A 151 15.31 -2.83 7.84
C GLN A 151 13.94 -2.15 7.92
N VAL A 152 13.34 -1.80 6.78
CA VAL A 152 12.00 -1.19 6.75
C VAL A 152 10.93 -2.21 7.14
N VAL A 153 11.07 -3.46 6.69
CA VAL A 153 10.15 -4.54 7.07
C VAL A 153 10.25 -4.88 8.55
N ASP A 154 11.47 -5.00 9.07
CA ASP A 154 11.73 -5.29 10.47
C ASP A 154 11.17 -4.20 11.40
N ALA A 155 11.37 -2.92 11.05
CA ALA A 155 10.77 -1.79 11.77
C ALA A 155 9.23 -1.87 11.76
N ALA A 156 8.62 -2.17 10.61
CA ALA A 156 7.18 -2.31 10.48
C ALA A 156 6.63 -3.53 11.26
N TRP A 157 7.39 -4.63 11.29
CA TRP A 157 7.07 -5.84 12.05
C TRP A 157 7.13 -5.60 13.56
N THR A 158 8.23 -5.01 14.03
CA THR A 158 8.41 -4.62 15.43
C THR A 158 7.31 -3.69 15.92
N ALA A 159 6.86 -2.76 15.06
CA ALA A 159 5.73 -1.88 15.38
C ALA A 159 4.41 -2.64 15.58
N VAL A 160 4.20 -3.74 14.85
CA VAL A 160 3.04 -4.62 15.04
C VAL A 160 3.12 -5.33 16.39
N LEU A 161 4.25 -5.95 16.72
CA LEU A 161 4.46 -6.66 17.99
C LEU A 161 4.24 -5.76 19.21
N ARG A 162 4.81 -4.55 19.20
CA ARG A 162 4.61 -3.55 20.27
C ARG A 162 3.18 -3.05 20.41
N SER A 163 2.36 -3.22 19.37
CA SER A 163 0.95 -2.83 19.41
C SER A 163 0.03 -3.92 19.97
N THR A 164 0.50 -5.17 20.01
CA THR A 164 -0.23 -6.31 20.59
C THR A 164 0.05 -6.54 22.07
N GLU A 165 1.11 -5.94 22.63
CA GLU A 165 1.48 -6.05 24.05
C GLU A 165 0.73 -5.08 24.98
N ARG A 166 -0.14 -4.21 24.44
CA ARG A 166 -0.96 -3.25 25.20
C ARG A 166 -2.41 -3.70 25.28
#